data_AF-A0A7S3HJW5-F1
#
_entry.id   AF-A0A7S3HJW5-F1
#
_cell.length_a   1.000
_cell.length_b   1.000
_cell.length_c   1.000
_cell.angle_alpha   90.00
_cell.angle_beta   90.00
_cell.angle_gamma   90.00
#
_symmetry.space_group_name_H-M   'P 1'
#
loop_
_entity.id
_entity.type
_entity.pdbx_description
1 polymer ?
#
loop_
_entity_poly.entity_id
_entity_poly.type
_entity_poly.pdbx_seq_one_letter_code
_entity_poly.pdbx_strand_id
1 'polypeptide(L)'
;VTQEAADIAKSSKYSVFDAISYHCAATMASDLSIKDHAKDQFSRHPTIVTTTLTTAYKNLQKGSLSSDKDKNKAGVASKPVKSGTGESAPKMSELHKYKDYHSVNRRITQLAAHQLLAIRRGKEAGVLAISLS
;
A
#
# COMPACT_ATOMS: atom_id res chain seq x y z
N VAL A 1 11.59 3.54 -37.47
CA VAL A 1 10.53 3.44 -36.45
C VAL A 1 10.14 1.98 -36.36
N THR A 2 10.55 1.30 -35.29
CA THR A 2 10.42 -0.16 -35.16
C THR A 2 8.96 -0.55 -35.03
N GLN A 3 8.58 -1.62 -35.73
CA GLN A 3 7.22 -2.13 -35.90
C GLN A 3 6.52 -2.47 -34.58
N GLU A 4 7.31 -2.68 -33.53
CA GLU A 4 6.88 -2.91 -32.14
C GLU A 4 6.12 -1.73 -31.51
N ALA A 5 6.41 -0.48 -31.93
CA ALA A 5 5.69 0.70 -31.44
C ALA A 5 4.28 0.84 -32.04
N ALA A 6 4.05 0.25 -33.22
CA ALA A 6 2.76 0.34 -33.91
C ALA A 6 1.72 -0.66 -33.38
N ASP A 7 2.16 -1.80 -32.84
CA ASP A 7 1.26 -2.83 -32.31
C ASP A 7 0.75 -2.50 -30.89
N ILE A 8 1.47 -1.66 -30.13
CA ILE A 8 1.00 -1.12 -28.84
C ILE A 8 -0.18 -0.16 -29.04
N ALA A 9 -0.21 0.56 -30.16
CA ALA A 9 -1.25 1.55 -30.47
C ALA A 9 -2.58 0.94 -30.93
N LYS A 10 -2.60 -0.33 -31.38
CA LYS A 10 -3.81 -0.98 -31.91
C LYS A 10 -4.67 -1.68 -30.85
N SER A 11 -4.18 -1.84 -29.61
CA SER A 11 -4.79 -2.75 -28.63
C SER A 11 -5.35 -2.09 -27.36
N SER A 12 -4.99 -0.84 -27.04
CA SER A 12 -5.14 -0.40 -25.64
C SER A 12 -5.79 0.97 -25.47
N LYS A 13 -6.59 1.09 -24.41
CA LYS A 13 -7.39 2.25 -23.97
C LYS A 13 -6.54 3.46 -23.53
N TYR A 14 -5.34 3.61 -24.07
CA TYR A 14 -4.34 4.60 -23.67
C TYR A 14 -3.86 5.34 -24.90
N SER A 15 -3.73 6.66 -24.78
CA SER A 15 -3.26 7.49 -25.87
C SER A 15 -1.79 7.18 -26.19
N VAL A 16 -1.36 7.43 -27.43
CA VAL A 16 0.07 7.31 -27.81
C VAL A 16 0.95 8.18 -26.89
N PHE A 17 0.41 9.29 -26.40
CA PHE A 17 1.07 10.16 -25.44
C PHE A 17 1.29 9.49 -24.08
N ASP A 18 0.32 8.71 -23.59
CA ASP A 18 0.46 7.94 -22.34
C ASP A 18 1.54 6.86 -22.48
N ALA A 19 1.60 6.20 -23.64
CA ALA A 19 2.61 5.19 -23.92
C ALA A 19 4.04 5.77 -23.96
N ILE A 20 4.21 6.95 -24.58
CA ILE A 20 5.49 7.67 -24.61
C ILE A 20 5.88 8.10 -23.19
N SER A 21 4.94 8.67 -22.44
CA SER A 21 5.18 9.13 -21.06
C SER A 21 5.59 7.98 -20.15
N TYR A 22 4.91 6.84 -20.26
CA TYR A 22 5.26 5.63 -19.51
C TYR A 22 6.65 5.11 -19.88
N HIS A 23 7.00 5.08 -21.17
CA HIS A 23 8.32 4.65 -21.62
C HIS A 23 9.43 5.56 -21.06
N CYS A 24 9.28 6.87 -21.15
CA CYS A 24 10.23 7.83 -20.57
C CYS A 24 10.35 7.66 -19.05
N ALA A 25 9.23 7.54 -18.34
CA ALA A 25 9.22 7.33 -16.89
C ALA A 25 9.92 6.02 -16.50
N ALA A 26 9.69 4.93 -17.26
CA ALA A 26 10.34 3.64 -17.03
C ALA A 26 11.86 3.73 -17.24
N THR A 27 12.32 4.42 -18.29
CA THR A 27 13.75 4.62 -18.54
C THR A 27 14.39 5.44 -17.41
N MET A 28 13.78 6.55 -16.99
CA MET A 28 14.26 7.34 -15.85
C MET A 28 14.27 6.54 -14.54
N ALA A 29 13.22 5.74 -14.31
CA ALA A 29 13.12 4.87 -13.14
C ALA A 29 14.09 3.68 -13.20
N SER A 30 14.70 3.38 -14.34
CA SER A 30 15.72 2.33 -14.47
C SER A 30 17.14 2.85 -14.22
N ASP A 31 17.38 4.14 -14.46
CA ASP A 31 18.68 4.81 -14.35
C ASP A 31 19.28 4.70 -12.94
N LEU A 32 20.52 4.23 -12.85
CA LEU A 32 21.22 4.02 -11.58
C LEU A 32 21.58 5.34 -10.89
N SER A 33 21.99 6.35 -11.66
CA SER A 33 22.41 7.64 -11.11
C SER A 33 21.24 8.36 -10.44
N ILE A 34 20.06 8.32 -11.07
CA ILE A 34 18.82 8.88 -10.55
C ILE A 34 18.40 8.12 -9.28
N LYS A 35 18.48 6.78 -9.29
CA LYS A 35 18.17 5.97 -8.10
C LYS A 35 19.10 6.26 -6.93
N ASP A 36 20.40 6.33 -7.17
CA ASP A 36 21.38 6.51 -6.11
C ASP A 36 21.31 7.92 -5.55
N HIS A 37 21.07 8.93 -6.38
CA HIS A 37 20.80 10.29 -5.91
C HIS A 37 19.50 10.35 -5.09
N ALA A 38 18.43 9.70 -5.53
CA ALA A 38 17.18 9.64 -4.77
C ALA A 38 17.38 8.93 -3.42
N LYS A 39 18.07 7.79 -3.37
CA LYS A 39 18.40 7.08 -2.12
C LYS A 39 19.21 7.96 -1.16
N ASP A 40 20.18 8.71 -1.67
CA ASP A 40 20.99 9.64 -0.89
C ASP A 40 20.15 10.79 -0.30
N GLN A 41 19.19 11.32 -1.05
CA GLN A 41 18.23 12.29 -0.50
C GLN A 41 17.35 11.67 0.59
N PHE A 42 16.84 10.46 0.37
CA PHE A 42 16.02 9.76 1.37
C PHE A 42 16.79 9.38 2.64
N SER A 43 18.11 9.14 2.54
CA SER A 43 18.94 8.79 3.70
C SER A 43 19.39 10.01 4.51
N ARG A 44 19.56 11.16 3.86
CA ARG A 44 19.97 12.42 4.52
C ARG A 44 18.85 13.11 5.26
N HIS A 45 17.62 13.00 4.76
CA HIS A 45 16.47 13.66 5.38
C HIS A 45 15.80 12.76 6.41
N PRO A 46 15.37 13.32 7.57
CA PRO A 46 14.72 12.53 8.61
C PRO A 46 13.38 12.00 8.10
N THR A 47 13.35 10.73 7.70
CA THR A 47 12.13 10.08 7.24
C THR A 47 11.18 9.85 8.40
N ILE A 48 9.93 10.26 8.23
CA ILE A 48 8.83 10.03 9.16
C ILE A 48 8.09 8.77 8.74
N VAL A 49 7.91 7.86 9.70
CA VAL A 49 7.01 6.72 9.57
C VAL A 49 5.64 7.14 10.03
N THR A 50 4.68 7.12 9.10
CA THR A 50 3.26 7.29 9.39
C THR A 50 2.56 5.94 9.25
N THR A 51 1.86 5.53 10.29
CA THR A 51 1.04 4.32 10.29
C THR A 51 -0.43 4.69 10.41
N THR A 52 -1.27 4.00 9.66
CA THR A 52 -2.72 4.14 9.70
C THR A 52 -3.36 2.76 9.57
N LEU A 53 -4.62 2.62 10.00
CA LEU A 53 -5.37 1.38 9.78
C LEU A 53 -5.77 1.23 8.31
N THR A 54 -5.63 0.02 7.77
CA THR A 54 -6.12 -0.29 6.42
C THR A 54 -7.64 -0.17 6.33
N THR A 55 -8.15 0.12 5.13
CA THR A 55 -9.60 0.22 4.89
C THR A 55 -10.30 -1.12 5.13
N ALA A 56 -9.69 -2.23 4.72
CA ALA A 56 -10.21 -3.58 4.95
C ALA A 56 -10.39 -3.86 6.45
N TYR A 57 -9.42 -3.45 7.26
CA TYR A 57 -9.45 -3.64 8.71
C TYR A 57 -10.47 -2.73 9.41
N LYS A 58 -10.60 -1.46 8.99
CA LYS A 58 -11.67 -0.57 9.48
C LYS A 58 -13.06 -1.14 9.21
N ASN A 59 -13.25 -1.79 8.06
CA ASN A 59 -14.52 -2.42 7.70
C ASN A 59 -14.81 -3.69 8.53
N LEU A 60 -13.79 -4.50 8.82
CA LEU A 60 -13.92 -5.64 9.74
C LEU A 60 -14.30 -5.20 11.16
N GLN A 61 -13.68 -4.13 11.67
CA GLN A 61 -13.99 -3.59 12.99
C GLN A 61 -15.44 -3.06 13.08
N LYS A 62 -15.95 -2.43 12.01
CA LYS A 62 -17.35 -1.98 11.93
C LYS A 62 -18.34 -3.13 11.77
N GLY A 63 -18.02 -4.14 10.97
CA GLY A 63 -18.85 -5.34 10.78
C GLY A 63 -19.04 -6.14 12.08
N SER A 64 -18.01 -6.16 12.94
CA SER A 64 -18.06 -6.77 14.27
C SER A 64 -18.99 -6.04 15.27
N LEU A 65 -19.26 -4.75 15.07
CA LEU A 65 -20.16 -3.96 15.92
C LEU A 65 -21.60 -3.92 15.39
N SER A 66 -21.83 -4.47 14.20
CA SER A 66 -23.13 -4.48 13.50
C SER A 66 -23.92 -5.78 13.68
N SER A 67 -23.39 -6.78 14.38
CA SER A 67 -23.93 -8.14 14.39
C SER A 67 -24.99 -8.44 15.46
N ASP A 68 -25.72 -7.43 15.96
CA ASP A 68 -26.86 -7.65 16.88
C ASP A 68 -28.22 -7.14 16.38
N LYS A 69 -28.33 -6.62 15.15
CA LYS A 69 -29.62 -6.38 14.51
C LYS A 69 -29.63 -6.84 13.07
N ASP A 70 -30.71 -7.50 12.71
CA ASP A 70 -31.14 -7.84 11.35
C ASP A 70 -30.65 -9.18 10.76
N LYS A 71 -31.19 -10.24 11.37
CA LYS A 71 -31.63 -11.42 10.60
C LYS A 71 -32.72 -10.98 9.62
N ASN A 72 -32.36 -10.63 8.39
CA ASN A 72 -33.13 -10.84 7.13
C ASN A 72 -32.80 -9.76 6.08
N LYS A 73 -31.87 -10.04 5.17
CA LYS A 73 -32.12 -10.03 3.72
C LYS A 73 -30.86 -10.36 2.95
N ALA A 74 -31.00 -11.32 2.05
CA ALA A 74 -29.98 -11.72 1.11
C ALA A 74 -29.57 -10.59 0.17
N GLY A 75 -28.27 -10.53 -0.12
CA GLY A 75 -27.80 -10.39 -1.49
C GLY A 75 -27.32 -9.03 -1.95
N VAL A 76 -26.14 -8.58 -1.49
CA VAL A 76 -25.13 -7.96 -2.37
C VAL A 76 -23.74 -8.34 -1.83
N ALA A 77 -23.11 -9.32 -2.47
CA ALA A 77 -21.71 -9.63 -2.20
C ALA A 77 -20.84 -8.51 -2.77
N SER A 78 -20.43 -7.56 -1.92
CA SER A 78 -19.40 -6.58 -2.25
C SER A 78 -18.08 -7.34 -2.47
N LYS A 79 -17.66 -7.45 -3.74
CA LYS A 79 -16.40 -8.07 -4.13
C LYS A 79 -15.23 -7.39 -3.38
N PRO A 80 -14.34 -8.14 -2.73
CA PRO A 80 -13.15 -7.55 -2.14
C PRO A 80 -12.28 -6.97 -3.25
N VAL A 81 -11.93 -5.69 -3.12
CA VAL A 81 -10.91 -5.05 -3.95
C VAL A 81 -9.61 -5.81 -3.70
N LYS A 82 -9.16 -6.52 -4.72
CA LYS A 82 -7.92 -7.29 -4.73
C LYS A 82 -6.78 -6.28 -4.91
N SER A 83 -6.25 -5.72 -3.82
CA SER A 83 -4.95 -5.05 -3.84
C SER A 83 -3.85 -6.09 -3.98
N GLY A 84 -2.90 -5.79 -4.87
CA GLY A 84 -1.93 -6.75 -5.37
C GLY A 84 -0.95 -7.26 -4.32
N THR A 85 -0.61 -8.53 -4.49
CA THR A 85 0.63 -9.18 -4.06
C THR A 85 0.82 -9.34 -2.55
N GLY A 86 0.27 -10.44 -2.00
CA GLY A 86 0.69 -11.02 -0.72
C GLY A 86 -0.08 -10.57 0.51
N GLU A 87 -1.12 -9.75 0.38
CA GLU A 87 -1.91 -9.28 1.52
C GLU A 87 -2.73 -10.43 2.12
N SER A 88 -2.29 -10.89 3.29
CA SER A 88 -3.10 -11.75 4.13
C SER A 88 -4.32 -10.96 4.63
N ALA A 89 -5.50 -11.57 4.54
CA ALA A 89 -6.73 -10.93 4.99
C ALA A 89 -6.63 -10.61 6.50
N PRO A 90 -7.01 -9.40 6.95
CA PRO A 90 -6.83 -9.01 8.33
C PRO A 90 -7.63 -9.93 9.25
N LYS A 91 -6.98 -10.49 10.28
CA LYS A 91 -7.65 -11.33 11.29
C LYS A 91 -8.02 -10.49 12.50
N MET A 92 -9.26 -10.60 12.97
CA MET A 92 -9.73 -9.92 14.19
C MET A 92 -8.91 -10.29 15.43
N SER A 93 -8.30 -11.48 15.47
CA SER A 93 -7.40 -11.90 16.56
C SER A 93 -6.13 -11.06 16.67
N GLU A 94 -5.73 -10.37 15.60
CA GLU A 94 -4.54 -9.53 15.56
C GLU A 94 -4.82 -8.09 15.99
N LEU A 95 -6.07 -7.79 16.36
CA LEU A 95 -6.55 -6.44 16.63
C LEU A 95 -5.87 -5.77 17.82
N HIS A 96 -5.61 -6.55 18.86
CA HIS A 96 -4.96 -6.07 20.08
C HIS A 96 -3.44 -6.05 19.97
N LYS A 97 -2.87 -6.83 19.05
CA LYS A 97 -1.42 -7.03 18.95
C LYS A 97 -0.69 -5.81 18.39
N TYR A 98 -1.36 -5.05 17.52
CA TYR A 98 -0.78 -3.89 16.85
C TYR A 98 -1.38 -2.55 17.30
N LYS A 99 -2.17 -2.55 18.39
CA LYS A 99 -2.90 -1.38 18.88
C LYS A 99 -2.00 -0.18 19.14
N ASP A 100 -0.83 -0.42 19.70
CA ASP A 100 0.16 0.63 20.02
C ASP A 100 0.77 1.27 18.76
N TYR A 101 0.58 0.64 17.59
CA TYR A 101 1.12 1.06 16.31
C TYR A 101 0.06 1.60 15.34
N HIS A 102 -1.17 1.86 15.80
CA HIS A 102 -2.26 2.35 14.94
C HIS A 102 -2.05 3.79 14.43
N SER A 103 -1.32 4.62 15.19
CA SER A 103 -1.14 6.05 14.93
C SER A 103 0.28 6.51 15.27
N VAL A 104 1.28 5.78 14.79
CA VAL A 104 2.67 6.23 14.85
C VAL A 104 2.87 7.30 13.78
N ASN A 105 3.36 8.46 14.21
CA ASN A 105 3.90 9.53 13.37
C ASN A 105 5.21 9.98 14.03
N ARG A 106 6.32 9.33 13.68
CA ARG A 106 7.64 9.57 14.29
C ARG A 106 8.75 9.35 13.27
N ARG A 107 9.91 9.96 13.51
CA ARG A 107 11.09 9.73 12.67
C ARG A 107 11.55 8.27 12.81
N ILE A 108 12.04 7.66 11.72
CA ILE A 108 12.61 6.30 11.74
C ILE A 108 13.67 6.18 12.85
N THR A 109 14.50 7.21 13.01
CA THR A 109 15.59 7.25 14.02
C THR A 109 15.09 7.25 15.48
N GLN A 110 13.82 7.60 15.73
CA GLN A 110 13.21 7.61 17.06
C GLN A 110 12.50 6.30 17.38
N LEU A 111 12.33 5.41 16.40
CA LEU A 111 11.69 4.12 16.58
C LEU A 111 12.73 3.04 16.85
N ALA A 112 12.48 2.24 17.88
CA ALA A 112 13.33 1.09 18.14
C ALA A 112 13.15 0.03 17.05
N ALA A 113 14.19 -0.77 16.80
CA ALA A 113 14.15 -1.81 15.76
C ALA A 113 12.97 -2.78 15.92
N HIS A 114 12.61 -3.15 17.16
CA HIS A 114 11.46 -4.00 17.43
C HIS A 114 10.12 -3.35 17.05
N GLN A 115 10.00 -2.02 17.18
CA GLN A 115 8.80 -1.27 16.78
C GLN A 115 8.66 -1.25 15.26
N LEU A 116 9.76 -1.03 14.54
CA LEU A 116 9.77 -1.09 13.08
C LEU A 116 9.40 -2.49 12.56
N LEU A 117 9.89 -3.56 13.21
CA LEU A 117 9.52 -4.93 12.89
C LEU A 117 8.04 -5.21 13.18
N ALA A 118 7.51 -4.71 14.30
CA ALA A 118 6.08 -4.85 14.63
C ALA A 118 5.19 -4.13 13.60
N ILE A 119 5.56 -2.92 13.21
CA ILE A 119 4.89 -2.13 12.17
C ILE A 119 4.91 -2.88 10.83
N ARG A 120 6.07 -3.41 10.42
CA ARG A 120 6.21 -4.22 9.19
C ARG A 120 5.32 -5.45 9.21
N ARG A 121 5.31 -6.20 10.32
CA ARG A 121 4.43 -7.37 10.50
C ARG A 121 2.95 -6.98 10.44
N GLY A 122 2.58 -5.85 11.04
CA GLY A 122 1.21 -5.32 10.96
C GLY A 122 0.78 -4.95 9.54
N LYS A 123 1.71 -4.52 8.68
CA LYS A 123 1.46 -4.34 7.24
C LYS A 123 1.29 -5.66 6.51
N GLU A 124 2.16 -6.64 6.74
CA GLU A 124 2.08 -7.97 6.12
C GLU A 124 0.77 -8.71 6.52
N ALA A 125 0.30 -8.47 7.75
CA ALA A 125 -0.99 -8.92 8.27
C ALA A 125 -2.22 -8.17 7.71
N GLY A 126 -2.02 -7.14 6.88
CA GLY A 126 -3.10 -6.32 6.33
C GLY A 126 -3.80 -5.42 7.36
N VAL A 127 -3.25 -5.25 8.57
CA VAL A 127 -3.83 -4.42 9.64
C VAL A 127 -3.41 -2.95 9.50
N LEU A 128 -2.14 -2.71 9.20
CA LEU A 128 -1.53 -1.37 9.11
C LEU A 128 -1.17 -0.99 7.67
N ALA A 129 -1.53 0.22 7.26
CA ALA A 129 -0.95 0.91 6.11
C ALA A 129 0.19 1.80 6.60
N ILE A 130 1.34 1.74 5.91
CA ILE A 130 2.56 2.47 6.27
C ILE A 130 2.90 3.44 5.13
N SER A 131 3.19 4.68 5.49
CA SER A 131 3.76 5.70 4.61
C SER A 131 5.09 6.20 5.16
N LEU A 132 6.02 6.51 4.26
CA LEU A 132 7.29 7.16 4.56
C LEU A 132 7.28 8.55 3.90
N SER A 133 7.58 9.59 4.67
CA SER A 133 7.60 10.99 4.21
C SER A 133 8.83 11.72 4.72
#